data_AF-A0A3N8CU86-F1
#
_entry.id   AF-A0A3N8CU86-F1
#
_cell.length_a   1.000
_cell.length_b   1.000
_cell.length_c   1.000
_cell.angle_alpha   90.00
_cell.angle_beta   90.00
_cell.angle_gamma   90.00
#
_symmetry.space_group_name_H-M   'P 1'
#
loop_
_entity.id
_entity.type
_entity.pdbx_description
1 polymer ?
#
loop_
_entity_poly.entity_id
_entity_poly.type
_entity_poly.pdbx_seq_one_letter_code
_entity_poly.pdbx_strand_id
1 'polypeptide(L)'
;MNSNERVFYTRDEVRQITDAYQHIFGPIGAELRDYWDLDRKREWGCLTTDFHNALFEQYEEASKRAIEIESTVSDPVQRGLALRDITRKTGVGLSLGVCPWTDHGLFQTYGQNMHQQRLTIILGHDWYPIVPRRAKKPHPVDVPLSRYAGLRGLTKYINVGAVPAAIMNKSEVLLFLNFKPDFRPPNEPVKGPFEPYDRCVQGFNALVEAASREFKVQVISWGGNVWQLLCRQVEEIRKPVGVCVHARTKEGFGRPLELRCGQRTVPYLPLAHPCDRRNFNDHHAAHAHEGFLTMGLGGRGGVMGV
;
A
#
# COMPACT_ATOMS: atom_id res chain seq x y z
N MET A 1 -13.88 19.96 19.19
CA MET A 1 -13.80 18.74 20.01
C MET A 1 -12.34 18.33 20.10
N ASN A 2 -11.81 18.25 21.31
CA ASN A 2 -10.50 17.63 21.57
C ASN A 2 -10.69 16.11 21.40
N SER A 3 -10.24 15.52 20.30
CA SER A 3 -10.26 14.06 20.14
C SER A 3 -9.02 13.58 19.37
N ASN A 4 -7.86 13.69 20.02
CA ASN A 4 -6.66 12.95 19.63
C ASN A 4 -6.63 11.55 20.29
N GLU A 5 -7.79 11.02 20.70
CA GLU A 5 -7.84 9.69 21.29
C GLU A 5 -7.67 8.65 20.18
N ARG A 6 -6.57 7.90 20.22
CA ARG A 6 -6.30 6.81 19.28
C ARG A 6 -7.25 5.65 19.57
N VAL A 7 -7.91 5.16 18.54
CA VAL A 7 -8.78 3.98 18.58
C VAL A 7 -7.93 2.85 18.06
N PHE A 8 -7.90 1.76 18.81
CA PHE A 8 -7.09 0.58 18.49
C PHE A 8 -7.95 -0.58 17.98
N TYR A 9 -7.40 -1.40 17.10
CA TYR A 9 -8.00 -2.69 16.75
C TYR A 9 -8.06 -3.58 17.99
N THR A 10 -9.18 -4.28 18.15
CA THR A 10 -9.34 -5.31 19.18
C THR A 10 -8.61 -6.60 18.78
N ARG A 11 -8.44 -7.53 19.73
CA ARG A 11 -7.84 -8.85 19.47
C ARG A 11 -8.56 -9.60 18.34
N ASP A 12 -9.89 -9.60 18.33
CA ASP A 12 -10.67 -10.27 17.30
C ASP A 12 -10.49 -9.63 15.92
N GLU A 13 -10.36 -8.30 15.87
CA GLU A 13 -10.13 -7.57 14.61
C GLU A 13 -8.72 -7.80 14.07
N VAL A 14 -7.72 -7.86 14.95
CA VAL A 14 -6.36 -8.28 14.58
C VAL A 14 -6.38 -9.69 14.01
N ARG A 15 -7.06 -10.63 14.67
CA ARG A 15 -7.21 -12.00 14.16
C ARG A 15 -7.83 -12.03 12.77
N GLN A 16 -8.91 -11.27 12.53
CA GLN A 16 -9.53 -11.19 11.20
C GLN A 16 -8.57 -10.67 10.13
N ILE A 17 -7.76 -9.67 10.45
CA ILE A 17 -6.75 -9.13 9.53
C ILE A 17 -5.66 -10.18 9.26
N THR A 18 -5.10 -10.81 10.29
CA THR A 18 -4.04 -11.82 10.13
C THR A 18 -4.55 -13.02 9.36
N ASP A 19 -5.77 -13.50 9.64
CA ASP A 19 -6.39 -14.63 8.93
C ASP A 19 -6.57 -14.29 7.43
N ALA A 20 -6.96 -13.05 7.11
CA ALA A 20 -7.07 -12.59 5.72
C ALA A 20 -5.71 -12.64 4.99
N TYR A 21 -4.65 -12.16 5.64
CA TYR A 21 -3.29 -12.21 5.09
C TYR A 21 -2.79 -13.65 4.91
N GLN A 22 -3.00 -14.51 5.90
CA GLN A 22 -2.64 -15.93 5.84
C GLN A 22 -3.38 -16.63 4.69
N HIS A 23 -4.67 -16.33 4.51
CA HIS A 23 -5.45 -16.88 3.41
C HIS A 23 -4.99 -16.38 2.03
N ILE A 24 -4.73 -15.07 1.87
CA ILE A 24 -4.32 -14.49 0.59
C ILE A 24 -2.96 -15.03 0.14
N PHE A 25 -2.01 -15.16 1.07
CA PHE A 25 -0.61 -15.45 0.72
C PHE A 25 -0.20 -16.90 0.97
N GLY A 26 -0.92 -17.64 1.81
CA GLY A 26 -0.55 -18.98 2.23
C GLY A 26 0.89 -19.04 2.77
N PRO A 27 1.59 -20.17 2.61
CA PRO A 27 2.99 -20.29 3.01
C PRO A 27 3.90 -19.26 2.33
N ILE A 28 4.69 -18.54 3.12
CA ILE A 28 5.60 -17.50 2.63
C ILE A 28 6.90 -18.10 2.07
N GLY A 29 7.06 -18.01 0.76
CA GLY A 29 8.30 -18.39 0.05
C GLY A 29 9.45 -17.40 0.25
N ALA A 30 10.62 -17.75 -0.30
CA ALA A 30 11.85 -16.98 -0.12
C ALA A 30 11.75 -15.56 -0.70
N GLU A 31 11.14 -15.41 -1.87
CA GLU A 31 10.99 -14.14 -2.59
C GLU A 31 10.08 -13.17 -1.81
N LEU A 32 8.97 -13.66 -1.25
CA LEU A 32 8.07 -12.87 -0.41
C LEU A 32 8.73 -12.52 0.93
N ARG A 33 9.44 -13.47 1.53
CA ARG A 33 10.20 -13.25 2.77
C ARG A 33 11.24 -12.14 2.60
N ASP A 34 11.94 -12.14 1.48
CA ASP A 34 12.94 -11.13 1.12
C ASP A 34 12.29 -9.78 0.82
N TYR A 35 11.21 -9.78 0.03
CA TYR A 35 10.46 -8.59 -0.36
C TYR A 35 9.93 -7.80 0.84
N TRP A 36 9.36 -8.53 1.81
CA TRP A 36 8.85 -7.99 3.05
C TRP A 36 9.91 -7.79 4.13
N ASP A 37 11.13 -8.31 3.90
CA ASP A 37 12.24 -8.30 4.86
C ASP A 37 11.80 -8.79 6.23
N LEU A 38 11.18 -9.98 6.26
CA LEU A 38 10.79 -10.63 7.52
C LEU A 38 12.02 -10.97 8.39
N ASP A 39 13.21 -11.05 7.77
CA ASP A 39 14.50 -11.21 8.47
C ASP A 39 15.06 -9.88 9.03
N ARG A 40 14.43 -8.73 8.74
CA ARG A 40 14.82 -7.41 9.25
C ARG A 40 16.28 -7.02 8.91
N LYS A 41 16.76 -7.44 7.73
CA LYS A 41 18.14 -7.22 7.25
C LYS A 41 18.34 -5.83 6.67
N ARG A 42 17.28 -5.14 6.20
CA ARG A 42 17.40 -3.80 5.62
C ARG A 42 17.69 -2.73 6.67
N GLU A 43 18.24 -1.60 6.21
CA GLU A 43 18.62 -0.48 7.07
C GLU A 43 17.43 0.10 7.83
N TRP A 44 16.23 0.07 7.24
CA TRP A 44 15.04 0.62 7.88
C TRP A 44 14.00 -0.46 8.22
N GLY A 45 14.29 -1.75 7.96
CA GLY A 45 13.36 -2.86 7.71
C GLY A 45 12.28 -3.15 8.76
N CYS A 46 11.35 -2.23 8.97
CA CYS A 46 10.46 -2.20 10.13
C CYS A 46 8.97 -2.32 9.76
N LEU A 47 8.65 -2.63 8.51
CA LEU A 47 7.32 -2.34 7.96
C LEU A 47 6.37 -3.53 7.98
N THR A 48 6.83 -4.72 7.57
CA THR A 48 5.93 -5.87 7.40
C THR A 48 5.95 -6.82 8.58
N THR A 49 4.81 -7.15 9.14
CA THR A 49 4.65 -8.19 10.15
C THR A 49 4.64 -9.58 9.52
N ASP A 50 5.27 -10.55 10.19
CA ASP A 50 5.06 -11.96 9.91
C ASP A 50 3.72 -12.42 10.52
N PHE A 51 2.64 -12.22 9.76
CA PHE A 51 1.27 -12.53 10.18
C PHE A 51 0.99 -14.03 10.37
N HIS A 52 1.92 -14.93 10.06
CA HIS A 52 1.80 -16.36 10.39
C HIS A 52 2.27 -16.68 11.82
N ASN A 53 3.16 -15.85 12.37
CA ASN A 53 3.83 -16.13 13.65
C ASN A 53 3.59 -15.03 14.71
N ALA A 54 3.02 -13.89 14.31
CA ALA A 54 2.75 -12.79 15.22
C ALA A 54 1.55 -13.07 16.15
N LEU A 55 1.74 -12.75 17.43
CA LEU A 55 0.73 -12.80 18.49
C LEU A 55 0.21 -11.38 18.77
N PHE A 56 -1.04 -11.28 19.22
CA PHE A 56 -1.69 -10.00 19.55
C PHE A 56 -0.88 -9.17 20.54
N GLU A 57 -0.29 -9.81 21.54
CA GLU A 57 0.51 -9.17 22.58
C GLU A 57 1.76 -8.48 22.01
N GLN A 58 2.33 -9.01 20.92
CA GLN A 58 3.46 -8.39 20.24
C GLN A 58 3.04 -7.10 19.53
N TYR A 59 1.81 -7.04 19.00
CA TYR A 59 1.24 -5.83 18.45
C TYR A 59 1.00 -4.78 19.55
N GLU A 60 0.39 -5.17 20.66
CA GLU A 60 0.14 -4.25 21.78
C GLU A 60 1.43 -3.62 22.32
N GLU A 61 2.47 -4.43 22.54
CA GLU A 61 3.77 -3.92 22.98
C GLU A 61 4.40 -2.99 21.94
N ALA A 62 4.39 -3.37 20.66
CA ALA A 62 4.92 -2.52 19.59
C ALA A 62 4.21 -1.17 19.52
N SER A 63 2.87 -1.15 19.62
CA SER A 63 2.06 0.06 19.62
C SER A 63 2.34 0.95 20.82
N LYS A 64 2.38 0.38 22.03
CA LYS A 64 2.69 1.11 23.26
C LYS A 64 4.04 1.79 23.16
N ARG A 65 5.08 1.05 22.75
CA ARG A 65 6.44 1.56 22.62
C ARG A 65 6.57 2.62 21.53
N ALA A 66 5.88 2.45 20.41
CA ALA A 66 5.90 3.45 19.34
C ALA A 66 5.26 4.78 19.78
N ILE A 67 4.19 4.74 20.58
CA ILE A 67 3.57 5.93 21.19
C ILE A 67 4.53 6.59 22.19
N GLU A 68 5.20 5.81 23.03
CA GLU A 68 6.23 6.32 23.97
C GLU A 68 7.34 7.06 23.21
N ILE A 69 7.88 6.47 22.13
CA ILE A 69 8.91 7.08 21.29
C ILE A 69 8.40 8.38 20.63
N GLU A 70 7.19 8.37 20.10
CA GLU A 70 6.60 9.57 19.48
C GLU A 70 6.60 10.76 20.43
N SER A 71 6.27 10.50 21.70
CA SER A 71 6.19 11.52 22.75
C SER A 71 7.54 11.96 23.30
N THR A 72 8.58 11.10 23.23
CA THR A 72 9.87 11.34 23.90
C THR A 72 11.02 11.67 22.95
N VAL A 73 10.96 11.22 21.68
CA VAL A 73 12.06 11.38 20.71
C VAL A 73 11.66 12.38 19.63
N SER A 74 12.16 13.60 19.72
CA SER A 74 11.85 14.68 18.78
C SER A 74 12.63 14.60 17.47
N ASP A 75 13.86 14.06 17.49
CA ASP A 75 14.68 13.91 16.28
C ASP A 75 14.12 12.79 15.39
N PRO A 76 13.76 13.06 14.12
CA PRO A 76 13.14 12.05 13.26
C PRO A 76 14.02 10.87 12.88
N VAL A 77 15.34 11.05 12.81
CA VAL A 77 16.27 9.96 12.48
C VAL A 77 16.38 9.03 13.68
N GLN A 78 16.60 9.58 14.89
CA GLN A 78 16.61 8.81 16.13
C GLN A 78 15.27 8.13 16.39
N ARG A 79 14.16 8.81 16.08
CA ARG A 79 12.81 8.23 16.15
C ARG A 79 12.69 7.03 15.23
N GLY A 80 13.13 7.12 13.97
CA GLY A 80 13.09 6.00 13.03
C GLY A 80 13.96 4.82 13.47
N LEU A 81 15.16 5.08 14.01
CA LEU A 81 16.03 4.05 14.57
C LEU A 81 15.39 3.34 15.77
N ALA A 82 14.82 4.10 16.70
CA ALA A 82 14.15 3.54 17.88
C ALA A 82 12.91 2.71 17.51
N LEU A 83 12.13 3.16 16.50
CA LEU A 83 11.00 2.41 15.96
C LEU A 83 11.47 1.10 15.31
N ARG A 84 12.55 1.13 14.52
CA ARG A 84 13.16 -0.07 13.95
C ARG A 84 13.56 -1.07 15.04
N ASP A 85 14.18 -0.62 16.12
CA ASP A 85 14.57 -1.50 17.22
C ASP A 85 13.38 -2.20 17.89
N ILE A 86 12.24 -1.52 18.03
CA ILE A 86 11.00 -2.15 18.50
C ILE A 86 10.57 -3.27 17.55
N THR A 87 10.51 -3.00 16.25
CA THR A 87 10.03 -3.99 15.27
C THR A 87 10.92 -5.23 15.18
N ARG A 88 12.23 -5.05 15.39
CA ARG A 88 13.19 -6.15 15.49
C ARG A 88 12.99 -6.98 16.75
N LYS A 89 12.76 -6.33 17.89
CA LYS A 89 12.55 -7.01 19.18
C LYS A 89 11.21 -7.73 19.25
N THR A 90 10.16 -7.11 18.72
CA THR A 90 8.78 -7.62 18.79
C THR A 90 8.46 -8.57 17.63
N GLY A 91 9.17 -8.49 16.50
CA GLY A 91 8.86 -9.24 15.29
C GLY A 91 7.72 -8.64 14.46
N VAL A 92 7.02 -7.64 14.97
CA VAL A 92 5.87 -6.99 14.35
C VAL A 92 6.32 -5.75 13.56
N GLY A 93 5.77 -5.59 12.35
CA GLY A 93 6.00 -4.41 11.52
C GLY A 93 5.00 -3.29 11.83
N LEU A 94 5.34 -2.06 11.46
CA LEU A 94 4.52 -0.87 11.74
C LEU A 94 3.53 -0.54 10.60
N SER A 95 3.53 -1.29 9.50
CA SER A 95 2.92 -0.81 8.24
C SER A 95 2.22 -1.86 7.35
N LEU A 96 2.51 -3.16 7.47
CA LEU A 96 1.82 -4.21 6.73
C LEU A 96 1.55 -5.38 7.68
N GLY A 97 0.32 -5.91 7.69
CA GLY A 97 -0.08 -6.94 8.64
C GLY A 97 -0.45 -6.35 9.99
N VAL A 98 -1.46 -5.47 9.98
CA VAL A 98 -2.06 -4.55 10.97
C VAL A 98 -1.56 -3.09 10.94
N CYS A 99 -1.89 -2.38 9.86
CA CYS A 99 -1.73 -0.94 9.65
C CYS A 99 -3.02 -0.34 9.05
N PRO A 100 -3.48 0.84 9.53
CA PRO A 100 -4.72 1.45 9.07
C PRO A 100 -4.73 1.74 7.56
N TRP A 101 -3.58 2.04 6.97
CA TRP A 101 -3.44 2.39 5.54
C TRP A 101 -3.76 1.23 4.59
N THR A 102 -3.21 0.07 4.90
CA THR A 102 -3.24 -1.15 4.08
C THR A 102 -4.38 -2.06 4.49
N ASP A 103 -4.69 -2.11 5.78
CA ASP A 103 -5.47 -3.20 6.36
C ASP A 103 -6.87 -2.82 6.76
N HIS A 104 -7.16 -1.52 6.91
CA HIS A 104 -8.55 -1.09 7.11
C HIS A 104 -9.40 -1.36 5.86
N GLY A 105 -8.82 -1.19 4.67
CA GLY A 105 -9.45 -1.57 3.40
C GLY A 105 -9.71 -3.07 3.34
N LEU A 106 -8.68 -3.87 3.65
CA LEU A 106 -8.78 -5.32 3.71
C LEU A 106 -9.83 -5.77 4.73
N PHE A 107 -9.72 -5.36 5.99
CA PHE A 107 -10.65 -5.66 7.09
C PHE A 107 -12.11 -5.37 6.74
N GLN A 108 -12.39 -4.25 6.08
CA GLN A 108 -13.77 -3.87 5.74
C GLN A 108 -14.35 -4.61 4.54
N THR A 109 -13.52 -5.24 3.71
CA THR A 109 -13.94 -5.86 2.43
C THR A 109 -13.81 -7.37 2.45
N TYR A 110 -12.89 -7.89 3.27
CA TYR A 110 -12.66 -9.31 3.45
C TYR A 110 -13.83 -9.96 4.20
N GLY A 111 -14.25 -11.16 3.78
CA GLY A 111 -15.35 -11.92 4.40
C GLY A 111 -16.77 -11.55 3.92
N GLN A 112 -17.05 -10.30 3.55
CA GLN A 112 -18.41 -9.89 3.13
C GLN A 112 -18.77 -10.31 1.70
N ASN A 113 -17.78 -10.40 0.81
CA ASN A 113 -17.96 -10.66 -0.62
C ASN A 113 -17.09 -11.82 -1.12
N MET A 114 -16.90 -12.86 -0.28
CA MET A 114 -16.05 -14.03 -0.62
C MET A 114 -16.46 -14.76 -1.90
N HIS A 115 -17.62 -14.46 -2.49
CA HIS A 115 -18.10 -15.05 -3.73
C HIS A 115 -17.88 -14.18 -5.00
N GLN A 116 -17.25 -12.98 -4.89
CA GLN A 116 -17.04 -12.03 -6.01
C GLN A 116 -15.57 -11.60 -6.21
N GLN A 117 -14.63 -12.38 -5.68
CA GLN A 117 -13.19 -12.18 -5.43
C GLN A 117 -12.32 -11.55 -6.56
N ARG A 118 -12.47 -10.26 -6.87
CA ARG A 118 -11.33 -9.49 -7.41
C ARG A 118 -10.53 -8.90 -6.26
N LEU A 119 -9.21 -9.01 -6.35
CA LEU A 119 -8.28 -8.34 -5.46
C LEU A 119 -7.60 -7.21 -6.23
N THR A 120 -7.83 -5.98 -5.79
CA THR A 120 -7.18 -4.81 -6.38
C THR A 120 -5.98 -4.43 -5.53
N ILE A 121 -4.80 -4.51 -6.14
CA ILE A 121 -3.55 -4.06 -5.52
C ILE A 121 -3.29 -2.63 -5.98
N ILE A 122 -3.27 -1.67 -5.03
CA ILE A 122 -2.76 -0.32 -5.29
C ILE A 122 -1.29 -0.28 -4.85
N LEU A 123 -0.42 0.05 -5.78
CA LEU A 123 1.03 0.00 -5.61
C LEU A 123 1.65 1.40 -5.68
N GLY A 124 2.13 1.90 -4.54
CA GLY A 124 2.94 3.12 -4.45
C GLY A 124 4.44 2.86 -4.63
N HIS A 125 5.25 3.90 -4.81
CA HIS A 125 6.73 3.75 -4.87
C HIS A 125 7.42 3.96 -3.54
N ASP A 126 6.90 4.87 -2.73
CA ASP A 126 7.56 5.38 -1.54
C ASP A 126 6.50 6.04 -0.69
N TRP A 127 5.83 5.24 0.11
CA TRP A 127 5.10 5.86 1.18
C TRP A 127 5.02 5.06 2.45
N TYR A 128 6.00 5.32 3.33
CA TYR A 128 5.78 5.39 4.76
C TYR A 128 6.72 6.45 5.31
N PRO A 129 6.27 7.65 5.70
CA PRO A 129 6.99 8.32 6.73
C PRO A 129 6.52 7.71 8.05
N ILE A 130 7.38 6.92 8.70
CA ILE A 130 7.25 6.75 10.15
C ILE A 130 7.45 8.10 10.84
N VAL A 131 8.01 9.10 10.13
CA VAL A 131 8.11 10.49 10.55
C VAL A 131 7.96 11.46 9.36
N PRO A 132 6.82 12.12 9.16
CA PRO A 132 6.67 13.08 8.06
C PRO A 132 7.30 14.43 8.44
N ARG A 133 8.22 14.92 7.61
CA ARG A 133 8.86 16.24 7.81
C ARG A 133 8.02 17.45 7.39
N ARG A 134 6.83 17.26 6.80
CA ARG A 134 6.22 18.33 5.97
C ARG A 134 5.34 19.34 6.70
N ALA A 135 4.95 19.10 7.94
CA ALA A 135 4.32 20.13 8.75
C ALA A 135 5.34 20.65 9.76
N LYS A 136 5.35 21.96 10.01
CA LYS A 136 6.01 22.57 11.19
C LYS A 136 5.38 22.10 12.53
N LYS A 137 4.71 20.95 12.51
CA LYS A 137 3.99 20.28 13.60
C LYS A 137 4.34 18.79 13.51
N PRO A 138 4.62 18.11 14.63
CA PRO A 138 4.83 16.67 14.63
C PRO A 138 3.56 16.00 14.12
N HIS A 139 3.69 15.22 13.05
CA HIS A 139 2.63 14.32 12.62
C HIS A 139 2.73 13.05 13.48
N PRO A 140 1.60 12.49 13.93
CA PRO A 140 1.62 11.24 14.69
C PRO A 140 2.29 10.13 13.89
N VAL A 141 3.06 9.29 14.59
CA VAL A 141 3.61 8.05 14.05
C VAL A 141 2.42 7.11 13.79
N ASP A 142 2.37 6.54 12.59
CA ASP A 142 1.46 5.44 12.30
C ASP A 142 1.92 4.25 13.15
N VAL A 143 1.11 3.85 14.13
CA VAL A 143 1.41 2.72 15.02
C VAL A 143 0.60 1.50 14.59
N PRO A 144 1.15 0.28 14.74
CA PRO A 144 0.35 -0.94 14.64
C PRO A 144 -0.86 -0.80 15.56
N LEU A 145 -1.98 -1.42 15.23
CA LEU A 145 -3.27 -1.27 15.92
C LEU A 145 -4.02 0.05 15.75
N SER A 146 -3.39 1.19 15.39
CA SER A 146 -4.15 2.44 15.22
C SER A 146 -5.16 2.32 14.08
N ARG A 147 -6.39 2.79 14.31
CA ARG A 147 -7.47 2.84 13.30
C ARG A 147 -7.54 4.18 12.57
N TYR A 148 -6.76 5.17 13.01
CA TYR A 148 -6.70 6.50 12.41
C TYR A 148 -5.53 6.59 11.43
N ALA A 149 -5.83 6.40 10.13
CA ALA A 149 -5.05 6.85 8.95
C ALA A 149 -5.33 6.01 7.67
N GLY A 150 -6.47 5.31 7.59
CA GLY A 150 -6.77 4.53 6.38
C GLY A 150 -6.93 5.38 5.12
N LEU A 151 -6.67 4.79 3.95
CA LEU A 151 -6.77 5.47 2.64
C LEU A 151 -8.13 6.17 2.44
N ARG A 152 -9.19 5.65 3.07
CA ARG A 152 -10.55 6.21 3.04
C ARG A 152 -10.77 7.42 3.96
N GLY A 153 -9.90 7.67 4.93
CA GLY A 153 -9.95 8.88 5.77
C GLY A 153 -9.32 10.10 5.10
N LEU A 154 -8.81 9.94 3.86
CA LEU A 154 -8.02 10.95 3.18
C LEU A 154 -8.78 11.52 2.00
N THR A 155 -9.63 12.49 2.32
CA THR A 155 -10.34 13.33 1.35
C THR A 155 -9.44 13.82 0.22
N LYS A 156 -8.14 14.05 0.47
CA LYS A 156 -7.17 14.42 -0.57
C LYS A 156 -7.04 13.44 -1.76
N TYR A 157 -7.32 12.15 -1.57
CA TYR A 157 -7.27 11.14 -2.64
C TYR A 157 -8.64 10.80 -3.20
N ILE A 158 -9.66 10.84 -2.35
CA ILE A 158 -11.06 10.64 -2.75
C ILE A 158 -11.52 11.79 -3.65
N ASN A 159 -11.27 13.04 -3.24
CA ASN A 159 -11.76 14.23 -3.94
C ASN A 159 -11.13 14.40 -5.34
N VAL A 160 -9.99 13.76 -5.60
CA VAL A 160 -9.33 13.79 -6.92
C VAL A 160 -9.67 12.56 -7.77
N GLY A 161 -10.49 11.64 -7.28
CA GLY A 161 -10.88 10.44 -8.02
C GLY A 161 -9.76 9.42 -8.21
N ALA A 162 -8.77 9.39 -7.32
CA ALA A 162 -7.64 8.45 -7.42
C ALA A 162 -7.94 7.06 -6.84
N VAL A 163 -9.07 6.90 -6.15
CA VAL A 163 -9.51 5.64 -5.55
C VAL A 163 -10.79 5.17 -6.25
N PRO A 164 -10.86 3.91 -6.71
CA PRO A 164 -12.04 3.42 -7.43
C PRO A 164 -13.30 3.37 -6.55
N ALA A 165 -14.46 3.58 -7.15
CA ALA A 165 -15.74 3.58 -6.43
C ALA A 165 -16.09 2.21 -5.82
N ALA A 166 -15.74 1.11 -6.48
CA ALA A 166 -15.91 -0.25 -5.93
C ALA A 166 -15.16 -0.43 -4.59
N ILE A 167 -14.00 0.22 -4.46
CA ILE A 167 -13.22 0.22 -3.23
C ILE A 167 -13.87 1.12 -2.18
N MET A 168 -14.46 2.26 -2.56
CA MET A 168 -15.18 3.13 -1.63
C MET A 168 -16.47 2.47 -1.11
N ASN A 169 -17.18 1.76 -1.98
CA ASN A 169 -18.45 1.07 -1.69
C ASN A 169 -18.25 -0.32 -1.05
N LYS A 170 -17.02 -0.71 -0.73
CA LYS A 170 -16.67 -2.01 -0.11
C LYS A 170 -17.08 -3.24 -0.94
N SER A 171 -17.28 -3.09 -2.25
CA SER A 171 -17.69 -4.21 -3.10
C SER A 171 -16.53 -5.09 -3.55
N GLU A 172 -15.29 -4.61 -3.43
CA GLU A 172 -14.09 -5.32 -3.88
C GLU A 172 -12.99 -5.30 -2.82
N VAL A 173 -12.13 -6.32 -2.82
CA VAL A 173 -11.02 -6.41 -1.87
C VAL A 173 -9.89 -5.47 -2.32
N LEU A 174 -9.40 -4.67 -1.37
CA LEU A 174 -8.26 -3.77 -1.57
C LEU A 174 -7.04 -4.27 -0.81
N LEU A 175 -5.90 -4.28 -1.48
CA LEU A 175 -4.60 -4.33 -0.84
C LEU A 175 -3.76 -3.13 -1.29
N PHE A 176 -3.29 -2.32 -0.35
CA PHE A 176 -2.34 -1.23 -0.65
C PHE A 176 -0.93 -1.68 -0.30
N LEU A 177 0.04 -1.46 -1.19
CA LEU A 177 1.43 -1.87 -1.00
C LEU A 177 2.38 -0.80 -1.56
N ASN A 178 3.63 -0.84 -1.11
CA ASN A 178 4.71 -0.11 -1.77
C ASN A 178 5.58 -1.08 -2.54
N PHE A 179 5.95 -0.72 -3.77
CA PHE A 179 6.81 -1.52 -4.61
C PHE A 179 8.19 -1.73 -4.01
N LYS A 180 8.70 -0.72 -3.30
CA LYS A 180 9.88 -0.85 -2.46
C LYS A 180 9.49 -0.42 -1.04
N PRO A 181 9.05 -1.35 -0.17
CA PRO A 181 8.92 -1.01 1.23
C PRO A 181 10.30 -0.57 1.72
N ASP A 182 10.34 0.37 2.66
CA ASP A 182 11.55 0.70 3.40
C ASP A 182 12.65 1.42 2.59
N PHE A 183 12.25 2.12 1.52
CA PHE A 183 13.21 2.70 0.58
C PHE A 183 13.96 3.93 1.10
N ARG A 184 13.35 4.72 1.99
CA ARG A 184 13.91 6.02 2.40
C ARG A 184 14.17 6.09 3.90
N PRO A 185 15.32 6.65 4.31
CA PRO A 185 15.50 7.11 5.66
C PRO A 185 14.37 8.06 6.08
N PRO A 186 14.03 8.11 7.38
CA PRO A 186 13.19 9.17 7.92
C PRO A 186 13.68 10.54 7.42
N ASN A 187 12.75 11.43 7.07
CA ASN A 187 13.03 12.79 6.62
C ASN A 187 13.70 13.00 5.25
N GLU A 188 14.09 11.95 4.52
CA GLU A 188 14.82 12.13 3.26
C GLU A 188 13.88 12.58 2.12
N PRO A 189 14.00 13.84 1.61
CA PRO A 189 13.10 14.38 0.59
C PRO A 189 13.48 13.94 -0.83
N VAL A 190 14.73 13.51 -1.02
CA VAL A 190 15.31 13.09 -2.29
C VAL A 190 15.62 11.59 -2.26
N LYS A 191 15.81 11.01 -3.45
CA LYS A 191 16.14 9.58 -3.58
C LYS A 191 17.65 9.43 -3.47
N GLY A 192 18.13 8.55 -2.59
CA GLY A 192 19.46 7.95 -2.77
C GLY A 192 19.51 7.07 -4.04
N PRO A 193 20.70 6.62 -4.46
CA PRO A 193 20.84 5.74 -5.62
C PRO A 193 20.01 4.46 -5.47
N PHE A 194 19.45 4.01 -6.58
CA PHE A 194 18.60 2.82 -6.59
C PHE A 194 19.42 1.54 -6.47
N GLU A 195 19.41 0.90 -5.29
CA GLU A 195 19.76 -0.51 -5.13
C GLU A 195 18.81 -1.43 -5.92
N PRO A 196 19.25 -2.64 -6.35
CA PRO A 196 18.65 -3.31 -7.50
C PRO A 196 17.18 -3.67 -7.31
N TYR A 197 16.37 -3.10 -8.20
CA TYR A 197 14.93 -3.28 -8.28
C TYR A 197 14.50 -4.70 -8.63
N ASP A 198 15.41 -5.54 -9.11
CA ASP A 198 15.11 -6.91 -9.51
C ASP A 198 14.54 -7.73 -8.35
N ARG A 199 15.04 -7.51 -7.12
CA ARG A 199 14.48 -8.13 -5.91
C ARG A 199 13.05 -7.67 -5.62
N CYS A 200 12.75 -6.39 -5.84
CA CYS A 200 11.40 -5.85 -5.66
C CYS A 200 10.43 -6.39 -6.71
N VAL A 201 10.89 -6.51 -7.96
CA VAL A 201 10.13 -7.13 -9.06
C VAL A 201 9.84 -8.60 -8.74
N GLN A 202 10.86 -9.37 -8.34
CA GLN A 202 10.70 -10.78 -7.95
C GLN A 202 9.70 -10.95 -6.80
N GLY A 203 9.87 -10.14 -5.75
CA GLY A 203 8.95 -10.09 -4.61
C GLY A 203 7.52 -9.77 -4.99
N PHE A 204 7.32 -8.74 -5.81
CA PHE A 204 6.00 -8.36 -6.30
C PHE A 204 5.38 -9.44 -7.19
N ASN A 205 6.17 -10.09 -8.05
CA ASN A 205 5.69 -11.20 -8.87
C ASN A 205 5.23 -12.37 -7.99
N ALA A 206 6.02 -12.76 -6.99
CA ALA A 206 5.63 -13.80 -6.04
C ALA A 206 4.37 -13.44 -5.26
N LEU A 207 4.18 -12.15 -4.93
CA LEU A 207 2.98 -11.62 -4.29
C LEU A 207 1.74 -11.78 -5.18
N VAL A 208 1.84 -11.36 -6.45
CA VAL A 208 0.75 -11.51 -7.42
C VAL A 208 0.45 -12.98 -7.66
N GLU A 209 1.46 -13.84 -7.77
CA GLU A 209 1.27 -15.28 -7.96
C GLU A 209 0.56 -15.94 -6.76
N ALA A 210 0.94 -15.60 -5.54
CA ALA A 210 0.31 -16.10 -4.32
C ALA A 210 -1.15 -15.66 -4.25
N ALA A 211 -1.43 -14.36 -4.39
CA ALA A 211 -2.79 -13.84 -4.35
C ALA A 211 -3.68 -14.35 -5.50
N SER A 212 -3.10 -14.64 -6.67
CA SER A 212 -3.83 -15.18 -7.83
C SER A 212 -4.29 -16.63 -7.67
N ARG A 213 -3.91 -17.31 -6.59
CA ARG A 213 -4.44 -18.65 -6.27
C ARG A 213 -5.92 -18.58 -5.90
N GLU A 214 -6.29 -17.53 -5.17
CA GLU A 214 -7.63 -17.35 -4.62
C GLU A 214 -8.40 -16.21 -5.30
N PHE A 215 -7.72 -15.23 -5.89
CA PHE A 215 -8.35 -14.01 -6.39
C PHE A 215 -8.08 -13.74 -7.87
N LYS A 216 -9.01 -13.07 -8.53
CA LYS A 216 -8.74 -12.37 -9.80
C LYS A 216 -7.99 -11.08 -9.49
N VAL A 217 -6.67 -11.12 -9.58
CA VAL A 217 -5.80 -9.99 -9.23
C VAL A 217 -5.78 -8.94 -10.33
N GLN A 218 -5.77 -7.67 -9.92
CA GLN A 218 -5.53 -6.52 -10.78
C GLN A 218 -4.71 -5.46 -10.05
N VAL A 219 -3.98 -4.64 -10.81
CA VAL A 219 -2.98 -3.71 -10.27
C VAL A 219 -3.28 -2.29 -10.71
N ILE A 220 -3.18 -1.34 -9.78
CA ILE A 220 -3.14 0.09 -10.06
C ILE A 220 -1.82 0.61 -9.48
N SER A 221 -0.99 1.28 -10.26
CA SER A 221 0.22 1.91 -9.71
C SER A 221 0.07 3.42 -9.60
N TRP A 222 0.70 3.99 -8.57
CA TRP A 222 0.77 5.43 -8.36
C TRP A 222 2.21 5.94 -8.52
N GLY A 223 2.40 6.79 -9.52
CA GLY A 223 3.62 7.57 -9.70
C GLY A 223 4.58 7.02 -10.74
N GLY A 224 5.38 7.93 -11.30
CA GLY A 224 6.29 7.64 -12.41
C GLY A 224 7.38 6.61 -12.08
N ASN A 225 7.75 6.46 -10.81
CA ASN A 225 8.79 5.50 -10.40
C ASN A 225 8.29 4.06 -10.51
N VAL A 226 7.08 3.79 -9.98
CA VAL A 226 6.48 2.45 -10.12
C VAL A 226 6.24 2.16 -11.60
N TRP A 227 5.73 3.13 -12.35
CA TRP A 227 5.54 3.01 -13.79
C TRP A 227 6.83 2.64 -14.53
N GLN A 228 7.93 3.37 -14.32
CA GLN A 228 9.21 3.10 -14.99
C GLN A 228 9.76 1.69 -14.75
N LEU A 229 9.35 1.05 -13.65
CA LEU A 229 9.77 -0.29 -13.28
C LEU A 229 8.83 -1.32 -13.88
N LEU A 230 7.53 -1.19 -13.60
CA LEU A 230 6.52 -2.13 -14.08
C LEU A 230 6.32 -2.09 -15.60
N CYS A 231 6.56 -0.96 -16.27
CA CYS A 231 6.39 -0.87 -17.72
C CYS A 231 7.32 -1.81 -18.49
N ARG A 232 8.41 -2.30 -17.86
CA ARG A 232 9.30 -3.31 -18.44
C ARG A 232 8.68 -4.71 -18.47
N GLN A 233 7.65 -4.92 -17.65
CA GLN A 233 6.86 -6.15 -17.57
C GLN A 233 5.55 -6.06 -18.36
N VAL A 234 5.33 -4.98 -19.11
CA VAL A 234 4.14 -4.78 -19.94
C VAL A 234 4.47 -5.14 -21.38
N GLU A 235 3.74 -6.09 -21.95
CA GLU A 235 4.06 -6.65 -23.27
C GLU A 235 3.88 -5.64 -24.41
N GLU A 236 2.90 -4.74 -24.31
CA GLU A 236 2.58 -3.81 -25.38
C GLU A 236 3.53 -2.60 -25.46
N ILE A 237 4.32 -2.34 -24.40
CA ILE A 237 5.12 -1.11 -24.26
C ILE A 237 6.57 -1.36 -24.68
N ARG A 238 6.89 -1.04 -25.94
CA ARG A 238 8.26 -1.13 -26.47
C ARG A 238 9.15 0.08 -26.15
N LYS A 239 8.55 1.27 -26.03
CA LYS A 239 9.24 2.54 -25.74
C LYS A 239 8.45 3.30 -24.68
N PRO A 240 8.79 3.17 -23.39
CA PRO A 240 8.03 3.80 -22.33
C PRO A 240 8.19 5.32 -22.35
N VAL A 241 7.07 6.03 -22.31
CA VAL A 241 7.00 7.47 -22.04
C VAL A 241 6.66 7.70 -20.57
N GLY A 242 6.73 8.94 -20.07
CA GLY A 242 6.32 9.24 -18.70
C GLY A 242 4.83 8.89 -18.46
N VAL A 243 4.47 8.45 -17.25
CA VAL A 243 3.10 8.00 -16.92
C VAL A 243 2.03 9.05 -17.30
N CYS A 244 2.30 10.33 -17.07
CA CYS A 244 1.36 11.39 -17.45
C CYS A 244 1.22 11.60 -18.95
N VAL A 245 2.25 11.28 -19.73
CA VAL A 245 2.22 11.35 -21.19
C VAL A 245 1.48 10.12 -21.72
N HIS A 246 1.76 8.95 -21.17
CA HIS A 246 1.07 7.70 -21.52
C HIS A 246 -0.44 7.83 -21.34
N ALA A 247 -0.89 8.37 -20.20
CA ALA A 247 -2.30 8.62 -19.93
C ALA A 247 -2.99 9.55 -20.95
N ARG A 248 -2.25 10.30 -21.78
CA ARG A 248 -2.79 11.22 -22.81
C ARG A 248 -2.79 10.64 -24.21
N THR A 249 -2.21 9.46 -24.43
CA THR A 249 -2.20 8.84 -25.76
C THR A 249 -3.49 8.04 -25.97
N LYS A 250 -3.84 7.79 -27.23
CA LYS A 250 -5.01 6.97 -27.57
C LYS A 250 -4.87 5.53 -27.07
N GLU A 251 -3.65 5.05 -26.97
CA GLU A 251 -3.30 3.70 -26.54
C GLU A 251 -3.26 3.57 -25.01
N GLY A 252 -3.09 4.67 -24.27
CA GLY A 252 -2.99 4.66 -22.82
C GLY A 252 -4.23 5.15 -22.08
N PHE A 253 -4.96 6.14 -22.61
CA PHE A 253 -6.09 6.75 -21.90
C PHE A 253 -7.18 5.72 -21.57
N GLY A 254 -7.50 5.57 -20.28
CA GLY A 254 -8.54 4.69 -19.75
C GLY A 254 -8.30 3.19 -19.98
N ARG A 255 -7.18 2.80 -20.58
CA ARG A 255 -6.93 1.42 -21.00
C ARG A 255 -6.04 0.69 -19.99
N PRO A 256 -6.53 -0.39 -19.36
CA PRO A 256 -5.69 -1.31 -18.61
C PRO A 256 -4.72 -2.02 -19.56
N LEU A 257 -3.47 -2.13 -19.14
CA LEU A 257 -2.38 -2.83 -19.82
C LEU A 257 -2.28 -4.27 -19.30
N GLU A 258 -1.61 -5.13 -20.05
CA GLU A 258 -1.30 -6.49 -19.62
C GLU A 258 0.05 -6.54 -18.91
N LEU A 259 0.03 -6.65 -17.57
CA LEU A 259 1.23 -6.73 -16.75
C LEU A 259 1.60 -8.19 -16.49
N ARG A 260 2.81 -8.57 -16.90
CA ARG A 260 3.35 -9.91 -16.69
C ARG A 260 4.09 -10.02 -15.35
N CYS A 261 3.46 -10.70 -14.40
CA CYS A 261 4.00 -11.00 -13.09
C CYS A 261 4.33 -12.49 -12.97
N GLY A 262 5.60 -12.83 -13.22
CA GLY A 262 6.04 -14.24 -13.25
C GLY A 262 5.30 -15.03 -14.34
N GLN A 263 4.53 -16.03 -13.94
CA GLN A 263 3.68 -16.84 -14.84
C GLN A 263 2.25 -16.29 -15.01
N ARG A 264 1.93 -15.15 -14.39
CA ARG A 264 0.60 -14.53 -14.47
C ARG A 264 0.63 -13.29 -15.35
N THR A 265 -0.48 -13.05 -16.05
CA THR A 265 -0.77 -11.77 -16.68
C THR A 265 -1.99 -11.19 -15.98
N VAL A 266 -1.88 -9.95 -15.50
CA VAL A 266 -2.93 -9.26 -14.73
C VAL A 266 -3.26 -7.90 -15.34
N PRO A 267 -4.51 -7.44 -15.27
CA PRO A 267 -4.86 -6.09 -15.68
C PRO A 267 -4.12 -5.03 -14.85
N TYR A 268 -3.55 -4.03 -15.52
CA TYR A 268 -2.73 -3.01 -14.89
C TYR A 268 -3.05 -1.59 -15.37
N LEU A 269 -3.42 -0.70 -14.44
CA LEU A 269 -3.65 0.71 -14.73
C LEU A 269 -2.58 1.60 -14.08
N PRO A 270 -1.67 2.20 -14.86
CA PRO A 270 -0.71 3.15 -14.34
C PRO A 270 -1.34 4.54 -14.20
N LEU A 271 -1.20 5.14 -13.01
CA LEU A 271 -1.68 6.48 -12.70
C LEU A 271 -0.55 7.39 -12.20
N ALA A 272 -0.71 8.69 -12.38
CA ALA A 272 0.15 9.66 -11.73
C ALA A 272 -0.09 9.65 -10.22
N HIS A 273 0.93 10.03 -9.44
CA HIS A 273 0.81 9.99 -7.98
C HIS A 273 -0.15 11.10 -7.49
N PRO A 274 -1.21 10.77 -6.73
CA PRO A 274 -2.27 11.72 -6.41
C PRO A 274 -1.90 12.75 -5.32
N CYS A 275 -0.70 12.64 -4.72
CA CYS A 275 -0.22 13.59 -3.71
C CYS A 275 0.23 14.95 -4.28
N ASP A 276 0.56 15.04 -5.57
CA ASP A 276 0.81 16.31 -6.24
C ASP A 276 -0.43 16.67 -7.05
N ARG A 277 -1.16 17.70 -6.61
CA ARG A 277 -2.40 18.14 -7.28
C ARG A 277 -2.19 18.50 -8.75
N ARG A 278 -0.97 18.86 -9.17
CA ARG A 278 -0.66 19.15 -10.58
C ARG A 278 -0.63 17.89 -11.44
N ASN A 279 -0.41 16.73 -10.84
CA ASN A 279 -0.37 15.44 -11.52
C ASN A 279 -1.76 14.84 -11.75
N PHE A 280 -2.74 15.20 -10.92
CA PHE A 280 -4.12 14.71 -10.98
C PHE A 280 -5.08 15.83 -11.40
N ASN A 281 -4.84 16.36 -12.59
CA ASN A 281 -5.75 17.32 -13.25
C ASN A 281 -6.96 16.61 -13.87
N ASP A 282 -7.92 17.37 -14.42
CA ASP A 282 -9.16 16.83 -14.99
C ASP A 282 -8.92 15.69 -15.99
N HIS A 283 -7.87 15.82 -16.82
CA HIS A 283 -7.50 14.79 -17.76
C HIS A 283 -7.04 13.49 -17.08
N HIS A 284 -6.22 13.58 -16.02
CA HIS A 284 -5.79 12.40 -15.27
C HIS A 284 -6.92 11.78 -14.46
N ALA A 285 -7.81 12.61 -13.91
CA ALA A 285 -9.01 12.14 -13.25
C ALA A 285 -9.92 11.38 -14.23
N ALA A 286 -10.08 11.89 -15.46
CA ALA A 286 -10.82 11.19 -16.52
C ALA A 286 -10.14 9.87 -16.93
N HIS A 287 -8.81 9.86 -17.10
CA HIS A 287 -8.04 8.64 -17.36
C HIS A 287 -8.25 7.59 -16.27
N ALA A 288 -8.18 8.00 -15.00
CA ALA A 288 -8.43 7.12 -13.87
C ALA A 288 -9.87 6.60 -13.87
N HIS A 289 -10.85 7.48 -14.11
CA HIS A 289 -12.25 7.13 -14.16
C HIS A 289 -12.56 6.06 -15.23
N GLU A 290 -12.15 6.30 -16.47
CA GLU A 290 -12.34 5.36 -17.58
C GLU A 290 -11.58 4.05 -17.34
N GLY A 291 -10.37 4.12 -16.79
CA GLY A 291 -9.59 2.95 -16.40
C GLY A 291 -10.32 2.11 -15.36
N PHE A 292 -10.89 2.74 -14.32
CA PHE A 292 -11.66 2.03 -13.30
C PHE A 292 -12.92 1.40 -13.87
N LEU A 293 -13.65 2.09 -14.76
CA LEU A 293 -14.81 1.51 -15.44
C LEU A 293 -14.42 0.25 -16.24
N THR A 294 -13.34 0.33 -17.02
CA THR A 294 -12.84 -0.78 -17.84
C THR A 294 -12.38 -1.98 -17.01
N MET A 295 -11.77 -1.73 -15.84
CA MET A 295 -11.38 -2.77 -14.89
C MET A 295 -12.56 -3.37 -14.09
N GLY A 296 -13.79 -2.89 -14.30
CA GLY A 296 -14.95 -3.29 -13.50
C GLY A 296 -14.91 -2.77 -12.06
N LEU A 297 -14.12 -1.74 -11.81
CA LEU A 297 -13.96 -1.04 -10.54
C LEU A 297 -14.80 0.25 -10.43
N GLY A 298 -15.53 0.59 -11.51
CA GLY A 298 -16.52 1.64 -11.51
C GLY A 298 -17.72 1.33 -10.61
N GLY A 299 -18.31 2.37 -10.03
CA GLY A 299 -19.53 2.25 -9.25
C GLY A 299 -20.77 2.33 -10.13
N ARG A 300 -21.83 1.61 -9.78
CA ARG A 300 -23.20 1.87 -10.28
C ARG A 300 -23.98 2.89 -9.43
N GLY A 301 -23.41 3.34 -8.32
CA GLY A 301 -24.05 4.24 -7.37
C GLY A 301 -23.23 5.51 -7.20
N GLY A 302 -23.92 6.65 -7.19
CA GLY A 302 -23.32 7.92 -6.83
C GLY A 302 -22.63 7.81 -5.47
N VAL A 303 -21.51 8.52 -5.32
CA VAL A 303 -20.82 8.69 -4.04
C VAL A 303 -21.77 9.48 -3.14
N MET A 304 -22.63 8.79 -2.38
CA MET A 304 -23.48 9.45 -1.41
C MET A 304 -22.65 9.81 -0.18
N GLY A 305 -22.49 11.11 0.04
CA GLY A 305 -22.15 11.69 1.34
C GLY A 305 -20.69 11.55 1.75
N VAL A 306 -19.94 12.64 1.64
CA VAL A 306 -18.84 12.95 2.57
C VAL A 306 -19.46 13.63 3.79
#